data_AF-A0A7S3Y894-F1
#
_entry.id   AF-A0A7S3Y894-F1
#
_cell.length_a   1.000
_cell.length_b   1.000
_cell.length_c   1.000
_cell.angle_alpha   90.00
_cell.angle_beta   90.00
_cell.angle_gamma   90.00
#
_symmetry.space_group_name_H-M   'P 1'
#
loop_
_entity.id
_entity.type
_entity.pdbx_description
1 polymer ?
#
loop_
_entity_poly.entity_id
_entity_poly.type
_entity_poly.pdbx_seq_one_letter_code
_entity_poly.pdbx_strand_id
1 'polypeptide(L)'
;DDEDEDEATRKMLQDMEEKDEEALEEAGGGLGGEGGSPGPIDEEQTENLLRHFVEALRIGVDVVSHNREYSREARLWVGEGRERLWWKSKRATALPHCANFEDVLLVEPGKKTTAFLNGRGQKAAEEHCFSLLMQGGKSLNLEVRDPIVRKALFEGFKLLIKAAKDGTLHLILGTSV
;
A
#
# COMPACT_ATOMS: atom_id res chain seq x y z
N ASP A 1 32.47 -28.67 -37.56
CA ASP A 1 33.04 -28.73 -36.21
C ASP A 1 32.36 -27.70 -35.31
N ASP A 2 31.03 -27.84 -35.15
CA ASP A 2 30.18 -26.99 -34.28
C ASP A 2 29.00 -27.82 -33.73
N GLU A 3 29.20 -29.13 -33.48
CA GLU A 3 28.14 -30.03 -32.98
C GLU A 3 28.45 -30.62 -31.59
N ASP A 4 29.60 -30.28 -30.99
CA ASP A 4 30.04 -30.85 -29.70
C ASP A 4 29.84 -29.91 -28.48
N GLU A 5 29.42 -28.65 -28.68
CA GLU A 5 29.22 -27.68 -27.56
C GLU A 5 27.82 -27.75 -26.92
N ASP A 6 26.84 -28.36 -27.59
CA ASP A 6 25.45 -28.40 -27.11
C ASP A 6 25.14 -29.55 -26.14
N GLU A 7 25.99 -30.58 -26.06
CA GLU A 7 25.75 -31.73 -25.18
C GLU A 7 26.22 -31.46 -23.73
N ALA A 8 27.30 -30.69 -23.56
CA ALA A 8 27.84 -30.35 -22.23
C ALA A 8 26.91 -29.42 -21.43
N THR A 9 26.26 -28.46 -22.11
CA THR A 9 25.37 -27.48 -21.48
C THR A 9 24.03 -28.11 -21.07
N ARG A 10 23.55 -29.09 -21.85
CA ARG A 10 22.30 -29.80 -21.58
C ARG A 10 22.39 -30.72 -20.36
N LYS A 11 23.58 -31.29 -20.11
CA LYS A 11 23.85 -32.15 -18.96
C LYS A 11 23.93 -31.36 -17.63
N MET A 12 24.45 -30.12 -17.66
CA MET A 12 24.48 -29.26 -16.48
C MET A 12 23.09 -28.81 -16.01
N LEU A 13 22.13 -28.65 -16.94
CA LEU A 13 20.76 -28.26 -16.60
C LEU A 13 19.96 -29.41 -15.98
N GLN A 14 20.24 -30.66 -16.32
CA GLN A 14 19.58 -31.83 -15.71
C GLN A 14 20.13 -32.14 -14.31
N ASP A 15 21.43 -31.95 -14.06
CA ASP A 15 22.03 -32.17 -12.73
C ASP A 15 21.67 -31.09 -11.68
N MET A 16 21.09 -29.95 -12.10
CA MET A 16 20.60 -28.89 -11.20
C MET A 16 19.13 -29.08 -10.78
N GLU A 17 18.33 -29.83 -11.53
CA GLU A 17 16.92 -30.10 -11.16
C GLU A 17 16.79 -31.30 -10.20
N GLU A 18 17.75 -32.24 -10.18
CA GLU A 18 17.73 -33.40 -9.26
C GLU A 18 18.35 -33.13 -7.87
N LYS A 19 18.93 -31.95 -7.62
CA LYS A 19 19.57 -31.61 -6.33
C LYS A 19 18.74 -30.79 -5.35
N ASP A 20 17.55 -30.34 -5.73
CA ASP A 20 16.64 -29.60 -4.85
C ASP A 20 15.47 -30.47 -4.33
N GLU A 21 15.34 -31.74 -4.77
CA GLU A 21 14.29 -32.66 -4.28
C GLU A 21 14.70 -33.57 -3.10
N GLU A 22 15.98 -33.62 -2.70
CA GLU A 22 16.47 -34.44 -1.56
C GLU A 22 16.84 -33.64 -0.29
N ALA A 23 16.43 -32.38 -0.18
CA ALA A 23 16.61 -31.56 1.04
C ALA A 23 15.31 -31.40 1.87
N LEU A 24 14.30 -32.26 1.65
CA LEU A 24 12.96 -32.12 2.24
C LEU A 24 12.51 -33.27 3.16
N GLU A 25 13.36 -34.23 3.48
CA GLU A 25 13.04 -35.29 4.45
C GLU A 25 14.23 -35.55 5.36
N GLU A 26 14.37 -34.80 6.46
CA GLU A 26 14.93 -35.23 7.76
C GLU A 26 15.06 -34.01 8.71
N ALA A 27 13.91 -33.48 9.14
CA ALA A 27 13.82 -32.67 10.35
C ALA A 27 12.47 -32.93 11.05
N GLY A 28 12.20 -34.20 11.35
CA GLY A 28 11.17 -34.58 12.30
C GLY A 28 11.69 -34.38 13.72
N GLY A 29 11.09 -33.46 14.47
CA GLY A 29 11.42 -33.25 15.88
C GLY A 29 10.56 -32.15 16.49
N GLY A 30 9.39 -32.53 17.02
CA GLY A 30 8.32 -31.61 17.41
C GLY A 30 8.65 -30.58 18.48
N LEU A 31 7.84 -29.52 18.50
CA LEU A 31 7.03 -29.08 19.65
C LEU A 31 5.92 -28.19 19.07
N GLY A 32 4.68 -28.44 19.49
CA GLY A 32 3.48 -27.82 18.95
C GLY A 32 3.51 -26.30 19.01
N GLY A 33 3.35 -25.68 17.85
CA GLY A 33 2.84 -24.33 17.70
C GLY A 33 1.67 -24.43 16.75
N GLU A 34 0.47 -24.18 17.25
CA GLU A 34 -0.73 -24.04 16.45
C GLU A 34 -0.48 -22.97 15.38
N GLY A 35 -0.14 -23.43 14.17
CA GLY A 35 -0.12 -22.64 12.96
C GLY A 35 -1.56 -22.29 12.61
N GLY A 36 -2.14 -21.38 13.38
CA GLY A 36 -3.36 -20.69 12.99
C GLY A 36 -3.04 -19.93 11.72
N SER A 37 -3.39 -20.50 10.56
CA SER A 37 -3.82 -19.67 9.44
C SER A 37 -4.74 -18.61 10.03
N PRO A 38 -4.46 -17.31 9.87
CA PRO A 38 -5.36 -16.30 10.38
C PRO A 38 -6.72 -16.62 9.78
N GLY A 39 -7.66 -16.99 10.65
CA GLY A 39 -9.04 -17.17 10.25
C GLY A 39 -9.51 -15.89 9.55
N PRO A 40 -10.61 -15.95 8.78
CA PRO A 40 -11.20 -14.74 8.22
C PRO A 40 -11.28 -13.69 9.34
N ILE A 41 -10.64 -12.54 9.12
CA ILE A 41 -10.66 -11.44 10.08
C ILE A 41 -12.14 -11.12 10.28
N ASP A 42 -12.56 -11.17 11.54
CA ASP A 42 -13.92 -10.86 11.93
C ASP A 42 -14.32 -9.46 11.41
N GLU A 43 -15.54 -9.34 10.89
CA GLU A 43 -16.04 -8.08 10.34
C GLU A 43 -16.02 -6.99 11.42
N GLU A 44 -16.34 -7.34 12.67
CA GLU A 44 -16.27 -6.44 13.82
C GLU A 44 -14.85 -5.94 14.09
N GLN A 45 -13.84 -6.80 13.98
CA GLN A 45 -12.44 -6.41 14.14
C GLN A 45 -11.98 -5.48 13.01
N THR A 46 -12.42 -5.75 11.79
CA THR A 46 -12.12 -4.91 10.62
C THR A 46 -12.73 -3.52 10.78
N GLU A 47 -13.98 -3.42 11.24
CA GLU A 47 -14.63 -2.14 11.54
C GLU A 47 -13.90 -1.37 12.63
N ASN A 48 -13.53 -2.04 13.73
CA ASN A 48 -12.79 -1.41 14.82
C ASN A 48 -11.44 -0.87 14.36
N LEU A 49 -10.67 -1.64 13.57
CA LEU A 49 -9.41 -1.18 12.98
C LEU A 49 -9.62 0.06 12.10
N LEU A 50 -10.70 0.07 11.31
CA LEU A 50 -10.99 1.16 10.41
C LEU A 50 -11.41 2.44 11.15
N ARG A 51 -12.13 2.33 12.27
CA ARG A 51 -12.45 3.47 13.16
C ARG A 51 -11.19 4.11 13.72
N HIS A 52 -10.28 3.31 14.29
CA HIS A 52 -9.00 3.83 14.80
C HIS A 52 -8.15 4.48 13.69
N PHE A 53 -8.15 3.87 12.50
CA PHE A 53 -7.47 4.44 11.34
C PHE A 53 -8.04 5.80 10.94
N VAL A 54 -9.37 5.93 10.90
CA VAL A 54 -10.06 7.19 10.62
C VAL A 54 -9.77 8.24 11.70
N GLU A 55 -9.74 7.86 12.97
CA GLU A 55 -9.37 8.77 14.06
C GLU A 55 -7.94 9.32 13.90
N ALA A 56 -6.99 8.46 13.56
CA ALA A 56 -5.62 8.88 13.24
C ALA A 56 -5.60 9.84 12.03
N LEU A 57 -6.38 9.55 10.99
CA LEU A 57 -6.53 10.45 9.85
C LEU A 57 -7.23 11.77 10.21
N ARG A 58 -8.15 11.81 11.17
CA ARG A 58 -8.80 13.07 11.62
C ARG A 58 -7.81 14.01 12.30
N ILE A 59 -6.88 13.47 13.09
CA ILE A 59 -5.76 14.24 13.67
C ILE A 59 -4.86 14.77 12.55
N GLY A 60 -4.63 13.92 11.56
CA GLY A 60 -3.88 14.22 10.35
C GLY A 60 -2.48 13.62 10.38
N VAL A 61 -2.04 13.15 9.22
CA VAL A 61 -0.79 12.42 9.04
C VAL A 61 0.14 13.21 8.13
N ASP A 62 1.36 13.47 8.62
CA ASP A 62 2.39 14.15 7.85
C ASP A 62 3.02 13.17 6.84
N VAL A 63 3.09 13.60 5.58
CA VAL A 63 3.59 12.83 4.44
C VAL A 63 4.41 13.72 3.52
N VAL A 64 5.13 13.12 2.57
CA VAL A 64 5.64 13.82 1.40
C VAL A 64 4.77 13.45 0.21
N SER A 65 4.19 14.46 -0.45
CA SER A 65 3.46 14.28 -1.68
C SER A 65 4.38 14.53 -2.88
N HIS A 66 4.40 13.58 -3.80
CA HIS A 66 5.17 13.66 -5.04
C HIS A 66 4.25 13.91 -6.24
N ASN A 67 4.69 14.79 -7.12
CA ASN A 67 4.21 14.82 -8.48
C ASN A 67 5.41 14.91 -9.43
N ARG A 68 5.13 15.12 -10.72
CA ARG A 68 6.18 15.22 -11.74
C ARG A 68 7.17 16.36 -11.48
N GLU A 69 6.70 17.48 -10.95
CA GLU A 69 7.47 18.74 -10.89
C GLU A 69 8.11 18.99 -9.52
N TYR A 70 7.47 18.54 -8.45
CA TYR A 70 7.81 18.84 -7.07
C TYR A 70 7.58 17.66 -6.13
N SER A 71 8.26 17.71 -4.99
CA SER A 71 7.97 16.90 -3.80
C SER A 71 7.83 17.85 -2.62
N ARG A 72 6.75 17.68 -1.85
CA ARG A 72 6.40 18.62 -0.79
C ARG A 72 5.89 17.91 0.44
N GLU A 73 6.34 18.36 1.59
CA GLU A 73 5.67 18.00 2.83
C GLU A 73 4.22 18.50 2.81
N ALA A 74 3.33 17.58 3.16
CA ALA A 74 1.90 17.79 3.26
C ALA A 74 1.36 17.11 4.51
N ARG A 75 0.20 17.57 4.96
CA ARG A 75 -0.61 16.85 5.93
C ARG A 75 -1.83 16.28 5.22
N LEU A 76 -2.10 15.00 5.40
CA LEU A 76 -3.33 14.31 5.00
C LEU A 76 -4.29 14.29 6.17
N TRP A 77 -5.58 14.47 5.94
CA TRP A 77 -6.59 14.23 6.97
C TRP A 77 -7.95 13.89 6.38
N VAL A 78 -8.83 13.32 7.19
CA VAL A 78 -10.26 13.19 6.88
C VAL A 78 -11.01 14.30 7.60
N GLY A 79 -11.78 15.08 6.84
CA GLY A 79 -12.60 16.14 7.42
C GLY A 79 -13.76 15.56 8.23
N GLU A 80 -14.14 16.24 9.32
CA GLU A 80 -15.28 15.82 10.12
C GLU A 80 -16.56 15.79 9.28
N GLY A 81 -17.28 14.68 9.38
CA GLY A 81 -18.56 14.49 8.71
C GLY A 81 -18.49 14.34 7.19
N ARG A 82 -17.32 14.01 6.62
CA ARG A 82 -17.12 14.01 5.15
C ARG A 82 -16.41 12.75 4.68
N GLU A 83 -16.96 12.14 3.65
CA GLU A 83 -16.35 11.02 2.90
C GLU A 83 -15.22 11.49 1.96
N ARG A 84 -14.38 12.41 2.44
CA ARG A 84 -13.34 13.06 1.65
C ARG A 84 -11.99 13.01 2.35
N LEU A 85 -10.98 12.62 1.58
CA LEU A 85 -9.59 12.81 1.93
C LEU A 85 -9.18 14.24 1.59
N TRP A 86 -8.60 14.94 2.55
CA TRP A 86 -8.05 16.27 2.40
C TRP A 86 -6.53 16.23 2.51
N TRP A 87 -5.86 17.11 1.79
CA TRP A 87 -4.43 17.33 1.99
C TRP A 87 -4.03 18.76 1.71
N LYS A 88 -3.00 19.23 2.42
CA LYS A 88 -2.45 20.57 2.23
C LYS A 88 -0.95 20.54 2.43
N SER A 89 -0.23 21.19 1.52
CA SER A 89 1.21 21.43 1.68
C SER A 89 1.46 22.34 2.88
N LYS A 90 2.55 22.14 3.62
CA LYS A 90 2.90 22.98 4.79
C LYS A 90 3.19 24.46 4.49
N ARG A 91 3.16 24.88 3.21
CA ARG A 91 3.32 26.29 2.83
C ARG A 91 2.13 27.12 3.31
N ALA A 92 2.39 28.30 3.88
CA ALA A 92 1.37 29.18 4.42
C ALA A 92 0.25 29.53 3.42
N THR A 93 0.62 29.76 2.15
CA THR A 93 -0.30 30.12 1.06
C THR A 93 -0.96 28.93 0.36
N ALA A 94 -0.66 27.69 0.77
CA ALA A 94 -1.27 26.53 0.13
C ALA A 94 -2.76 26.45 0.46
N LEU A 95 -3.58 26.33 -0.58
CA LEU A 95 -4.97 25.94 -0.43
C LEU A 95 -5.05 24.42 -0.20
N PRO A 96 -6.01 23.95 0.61
CA PRO A 96 -6.23 22.52 0.77
C PRO A 96 -6.84 21.93 -0.52
N HIS A 97 -6.42 20.71 -0.83
CA HIS A 97 -6.99 19.87 -1.87
C HIS A 97 -7.87 18.80 -1.23
N CYS A 98 -8.80 18.24 -2.00
CA CYS A 98 -9.59 17.09 -1.56
C CYS A 98 -9.94 16.15 -2.71
N ALA A 99 -10.27 14.91 -2.36
CA ALA A 99 -10.86 13.91 -3.23
C ALA A 99 -11.88 13.07 -2.43
N ASN A 100 -12.96 12.62 -3.07
CA ASN A 100 -13.85 11.65 -2.44
C ASN A 100 -13.18 10.28 -2.40
N PHE A 101 -13.47 9.47 -1.39
CA PHE A 101 -12.95 8.09 -1.34
C PHE A 101 -13.48 7.23 -2.48
N GLU A 102 -14.71 7.50 -2.93
CA GLU A 102 -15.33 6.83 -4.10
C GLU A 102 -14.56 7.08 -5.41
N ASP A 103 -13.87 8.21 -5.53
CA ASP A 103 -13.07 8.54 -6.72
C ASP A 103 -11.75 7.76 -6.77
N VAL A 104 -11.38 7.08 -5.68
CA VAL A 104 -10.15 6.28 -5.61
C VAL A 104 -10.42 4.87 -6.12
N LEU A 105 -9.75 4.53 -7.22
CA LEU A 105 -9.88 3.25 -7.88
C LEU A 105 -9.19 2.14 -7.08
N LEU A 106 -7.94 2.38 -6.66
CA LEU A 106 -7.14 1.43 -5.87
C LEU A 106 -5.97 2.12 -5.15
N VAL A 107 -5.35 1.39 -4.23
CA VAL A 107 -4.10 1.76 -3.56
C VAL A 107 -2.98 0.91 -4.14
N GLU A 108 -1.96 1.57 -4.67
CA GLU A 108 -0.83 0.95 -5.34
C GLU A 108 0.41 1.02 -4.44
N PRO A 109 1.09 -0.10 -4.11
CA PRO A 109 2.29 -0.07 -3.28
C PRO A 109 3.52 0.37 -4.09
N GLY A 110 4.50 0.97 -3.43
CA GLY A 110 5.80 1.29 -4.00
C GLY A 110 5.76 2.47 -4.98
N LYS A 111 6.55 2.37 -6.06
CA LYS A 111 6.89 3.48 -6.96
C LYS A 111 6.39 3.31 -8.40
N LYS A 112 5.14 2.88 -8.57
CA LYS A 112 4.60 2.44 -9.88
C LYS A 112 3.99 3.54 -10.75
N THR A 113 3.99 4.80 -10.32
CA THR A 113 3.43 5.92 -11.08
C THR A 113 4.50 6.77 -11.74
N THR A 114 4.12 7.55 -12.75
CA THR A 114 5.05 8.46 -13.45
C THR A 114 5.68 9.51 -12.54
N ALA A 115 5.01 9.92 -11.45
CA ALA A 115 5.56 10.84 -10.46
C ALA A 115 6.76 10.24 -9.69
N PHE A 116 6.78 8.93 -9.53
CA PHE A 116 7.91 8.22 -8.92
C PHE A 116 8.94 7.80 -9.98
N LEU A 117 8.50 7.24 -11.10
CA LEU A 117 9.41 6.72 -12.13
C LEU A 117 10.21 7.84 -12.84
N ASN A 118 9.53 8.93 -13.20
CA ASN A 118 10.08 10.00 -14.03
C ASN A 118 9.97 11.39 -13.36
N GLY A 119 9.59 11.43 -12.09
CA GLY A 119 9.34 12.67 -11.35
C GLY A 119 10.27 12.85 -10.16
N ARG A 120 9.90 13.76 -9.26
CA ARG A 120 10.72 14.08 -8.08
C ARG A 120 10.72 12.98 -7.02
N GLY A 121 9.82 12.01 -7.11
CA GLY A 121 9.76 10.86 -6.21
C GLY A 121 10.77 9.75 -6.52
N GLN A 122 11.58 9.85 -7.59
CA GLN A 122 12.52 8.80 -7.98
C GLN A 122 13.50 8.40 -6.87
N LYS A 123 13.94 9.39 -6.08
CA LYS A 123 14.90 9.22 -4.99
C LYS A 123 14.28 8.67 -3.70
N ALA A 124 12.96 8.62 -3.59
CA ALA A 124 12.30 8.05 -2.43
C ALA A 124 12.56 6.53 -2.39
N ALA A 125 12.75 5.99 -1.19
CA ALA A 125 12.89 4.55 -0.98
C ALA A 125 11.54 3.85 -1.24
N GLU A 126 11.54 2.71 -1.91
CA GLU A 126 10.30 2.10 -2.41
C GLU A 126 9.37 1.64 -1.29
N GLU A 127 9.96 1.10 -0.24
CA GLU A 127 9.30 0.65 0.98
C GLU A 127 8.68 1.78 1.81
N HIS A 128 8.90 3.03 1.43
CA HIS A 128 8.30 4.22 2.02
C HIS A 128 7.16 4.79 1.17
N CYS A 129 6.93 4.25 -0.02
CA CYS A 129 6.05 4.83 -1.03
C CYS A 129 4.77 4.03 -1.26
N PHE A 130 3.70 4.74 -1.58
CA PHE A 130 2.47 4.19 -2.15
C PHE A 130 1.71 5.29 -2.90
N SER A 131 0.70 4.91 -3.69
CA SER A 131 -0.13 5.84 -4.45
C SER A 131 -1.61 5.53 -4.30
N LEU A 132 -2.43 6.57 -4.22
CA LEU A 132 -3.88 6.47 -4.45
C LEU A 132 -4.15 6.78 -5.92
N LEU A 133 -4.60 5.78 -6.67
CA LEU A 133 -4.98 5.97 -8.08
C LEU A 133 -6.42 6.43 -8.14
N MET A 134 -6.66 7.57 -8.78
CA MET A 134 -7.97 8.21 -8.84
C MET A 134 -8.53 8.14 -10.27
N GLN A 135 -9.84 8.34 -10.39
CA GLN A 135 -10.49 8.50 -11.69
C GLN A 135 -9.84 9.61 -12.54
N GLY A 136 -9.92 9.46 -13.87
CA GLY A 136 -9.35 10.42 -14.82
C GLY A 136 -7.83 10.41 -14.89
N GLY A 137 -7.19 9.29 -14.51
CA GLY A 137 -5.72 9.12 -14.61
C GLY A 137 -4.92 9.95 -13.61
N LYS A 138 -5.57 10.52 -12.58
CA LYS A 138 -4.91 11.26 -11.51
C LYS A 138 -4.34 10.30 -10.48
N SER A 139 -3.28 10.71 -9.80
CA SER A 139 -2.72 9.96 -8.67
C SER A 139 -2.27 10.90 -7.57
N LEU A 140 -2.47 10.48 -6.33
CA LEU A 140 -1.83 11.07 -5.17
C LEU A 140 -0.70 10.14 -4.72
N ASN A 141 0.53 10.57 -4.95
CA ASN A 141 1.74 9.77 -4.72
C ASN A 141 2.37 10.21 -3.39
N LEU A 142 2.54 9.27 -2.48
CA LEU A 142 2.82 9.53 -1.08
C LEU A 142 4.06 8.77 -0.63
N GLU A 143 4.94 9.46 0.08
CA GLU A 143 6.07 8.90 0.82
C GLU A 143 5.89 9.21 2.30
N VAL A 144 6.18 8.24 3.16
CA VAL A 144 6.25 8.44 4.60
C VAL A 144 7.56 7.94 5.17
N ARG A 145 8.08 8.63 6.20
CA ARG A 145 9.41 8.36 6.74
C ARG A 145 9.56 6.99 7.40
N ASP A 146 8.47 6.40 7.86
CA ASP A 146 8.48 5.12 8.57
C ASP A 146 7.75 4.05 7.74
N PRO A 147 8.40 2.92 7.40
CA PRO A 147 7.78 1.86 6.61
C PRO A 147 6.62 1.16 7.33
N ILE A 148 6.58 1.15 8.67
CA ILE A 148 5.46 0.64 9.46
C ILE A 148 4.25 1.56 9.28
N VAL A 149 4.46 2.88 9.37
CA VAL A 149 3.41 3.88 9.11
C VAL A 149 2.94 3.78 7.66
N ARG A 150 3.84 3.54 6.70
CA ARG A 150 3.48 3.29 5.30
C ARG A 150 2.54 2.10 5.18
N LYS A 151 2.87 0.98 5.82
CA LYS A 151 2.05 -0.24 5.78
C LYS A 151 0.68 0.01 6.40
N ALA A 152 0.61 0.70 7.54
CA ALA A 152 -0.65 1.05 8.19
C ALA A 152 -1.53 1.95 7.30
N LEU A 153 -0.95 2.97 6.67
CA LEU A 153 -1.66 3.84 5.71
C LEU A 153 -2.14 3.06 4.49
N PHE A 154 -1.28 2.23 3.92
CA PHE A 154 -1.60 1.44 2.73
C PHE A 154 -2.81 0.51 2.97
N GLU A 155 -2.75 -0.29 4.04
CA GLU A 155 -3.86 -1.20 4.38
C GLU A 155 -5.11 -0.45 4.85
N GLY A 156 -4.94 0.61 5.65
CA GLY A 156 -6.05 1.44 6.11
C GLY A 156 -6.81 2.09 4.95
N PHE A 157 -6.10 2.63 3.94
CA PHE A 157 -6.76 3.18 2.75
C PHE A 157 -7.46 2.09 1.92
N LYS A 158 -6.90 0.89 1.80
CA LYS A 158 -7.58 -0.22 1.09
C LYS A 158 -8.93 -0.55 1.73
N LEU A 159 -8.96 -0.66 3.06
CA LEU A 159 -10.19 -0.90 3.82
C LEU A 159 -11.17 0.27 3.68
N LEU A 160 -10.68 1.51 3.77
CA LEU A 160 -11.51 2.71 3.68
C LEU A 160 -12.16 2.89 2.30
N ILE A 161 -11.42 2.59 1.24
CA ILE A 161 -11.92 2.63 -0.14
C ILE A 161 -12.93 1.51 -0.38
N LYS A 162 -12.71 0.31 0.20
CA LYS A 162 -13.69 -0.77 0.16
C LYS A 162 -14.99 -0.32 0.83
N ALA A 163 -14.93 0.23 2.04
CA ALA A 163 -16.10 0.74 2.75
C ALA A 163 -16.83 1.85 1.98
N ALA A 164 -16.10 2.74 1.30
CA ALA A 164 -16.70 3.75 0.43
C ALA A 164 -17.50 3.13 -0.71
N LYS A 165 -16.91 2.13 -1.41
CA LYS A 165 -17.56 1.45 -2.54
C LYS A 165 -18.76 0.59 -2.12
N ASP A 166 -18.71 0.04 -0.92
CA ASP A 166 -19.81 -0.75 -0.34
C ASP A 166 -20.93 0.16 0.22
N GLY A 167 -20.73 1.47 0.24
CA GLY A 167 -21.68 2.44 0.80
C GLY A 167 -21.77 2.40 2.33
N THR A 168 -20.77 1.83 3.03
CA THR A 168 -20.74 1.71 4.49
C THR A 168 -19.81 2.71 5.17
N LEU A 169 -19.08 3.53 4.41
CA LEU A 169 -18.14 4.51 4.95
C LEU A 169 -18.81 5.48 5.93
N HIS A 170 -20.04 5.94 5.64
CA HIS A 170 -20.79 6.82 6.53
C HIS A 170 -20.98 6.25 7.95
N LEU A 171 -21.12 4.91 8.09
CA LEU A 171 -21.23 4.25 9.40
C LEU A 171 -19.93 4.36 10.20
N ILE A 172 -18.79 4.21 9.52
CA ILE A 172 -17.46 4.32 10.13
C ILE A 172 -17.13 5.77 10.48
N LEU A 173 -17.52 6.71 9.62
CA LEU A 173 -17.32 8.13 9.86
C LEU A 173 -18.30 8.71 10.89
N GLY A 174 -19.34 7.97 11.28
CA GLY A 174 -20.38 8.47 12.19
C GLY A 174 -21.19 9.61 11.57
N THR A 175 -21.37 9.60 10.24
CA THR A 175 -22.20 10.55 9.50
C THR A 175 -23.57 9.95 9.23
N SER A 176 -24.62 10.70 9.56
CA SER A 176 -25.98 10.38 9.09
C SER A 176 -26.07 10.57 7.57
N VAL A 177 -26.73 9.63 6.90
CA VAL A 177 -27.07 9.68 5.46
C VAL A 177 -28.08 10.80 5.18
#